data_AF-A0A9E5NC28-F1
#
_entry.id   AF-A0A9E5NC28-F1
#
_cell.length_a   1.000
_cell.length_b   1.000
_cell.length_c   1.000
_cell.angle_alpha   90.00
_cell.angle_beta   90.00
_cell.angle_gamma   90.00
#
_symmetry.space_group_name_H-M   'P 1'
#
loop_
_entity.id
_entity.type
_entity.pdbx_description
1 polymer ?
#
loop_
_entity_poly.entity_id
_entity_poly.type
_entity_poly.pdbx_seq_one_letter_code
_entity_poly.pdbx_strand_id
1 'polypeptide(L)'
;MARENGELEATVESLQFNCLVKSLRGEVQSSLWEAMIDKCESPELIMKFTEVLEWEIDFLTEPRAGDTFRLLFEEYRKDGSFVKYGEVLVAEYTAGSQIRQSVLYKDPDGRKDHYEPSGKSSRKAFLKSPLNYRRISSRFSYRRFHPIFKRYQPHLGVDYAAPVGTPVVASGDGTVTFAGRKRGYGRMVEIRHSNGFVTSYGHLSRFARGIRRGARVTQKQLIGYVGSSGASTGPHL
;
A
#
# COMPACT_ATOMS: atom_id res chain seq x y z
N MET A 1 8.07 -16.39 31.61
CA MET A 1 7.11 -16.20 32.71
C MET A 1 7.49 -17.17 33.80
N ALA A 2 8.00 -16.66 34.91
CA ALA A 2 8.19 -17.41 36.13
C ALA A 2 7.17 -16.90 37.16
N ARG A 3 6.76 -17.75 38.09
CA ARG A 3 6.00 -17.33 39.27
C ARG A 3 6.97 -17.13 40.41
N GLU A 4 7.13 -15.89 40.85
CA GLU A 4 7.75 -15.57 42.14
C GLU A 4 6.64 -14.99 43.03
N ASN A 5 6.51 -15.52 44.25
CA ASN A 5 5.51 -15.07 45.24
C ASN A 5 4.03 -15.07 44.79
N GLY A 6 3.65 -15.90 43.82
CA GLY A 6 2.25 -16.06 43.40
C GLY A 6 1.77 -15.03 42.37
N GLU A 7 2.63 -14.08 41.99
CA GLU A 7 2.37 -13.13 40.91
C GLU A 7 3.11 -13.55 39.62
N LEU A 8 2.56 -13.19 38.46
CA LEU A 8 3.19 -13.46 37.17
C LEU A 8 4.16 -12.32 36.86
N GLU A 9 5.46 -12.63 36.83
CA GLU A 9 6.47 -11.70 36.33
C GLU A 9 6.80 -11.96 34.86
N ALA A 10 6.90 -10.86 34.12
CA ALA A 10 7.34 -10.83 32.73
C ALA A 10 8.56 -9.93 32.61
N THR A 11 9.64 -10.48 32.06
CA THR A 11 10.86 -9.77 31.74
C THR A 11 10.97 -9.59 30.23
N VAL A 12 11.49 -8.45 29.80
CA VAL A 12 11.85 -8.19 28.41
C VAL A 12 13.36 -8.30 28.30
N GLU A 13 13.83 -9.34 27.62
CA GLU A 13 15.25 -9.52 27.36
C GLU A 13 15.61 -9.07 25.95
N SER A 14 16.69 -8.32 25.85
CA SER A 14 17.26 -7.94 24.56
C SER A 14 18.15 -9.07 24.06
N LEU A 15 17.69 -9.80 23.05
CA LEU A 15 18.49 -10.83 22.40
C LEU A 15 19.38 -10.19 21.32
N GLN A 16 20.67 -10.53 21.35
CA GLN A 16 21.57 -10.19 20.26
C GLN A 16 21.44 -11.22 19.14
N PHE A 17 21.36 -10.73 17.90
CA PHE A 17 21.26 -11.54 16.71
C PHE A 17 22.42 -11.24 15.78
N ASN A 18 22.88 -12.25 15.06
CA ASN A 18 23.81 -12.08 13.96
C ASN A 18 23.00 -11.78 12.69
N CYS A 19 23.16 -10.57 12.15
CA CYS A 19 22.59 -10.19 10.86
C CYS A 19 23.54 -10.56 9.74
N LEU A 20 23.10 -11.43 8.84
CA LEU A 20 23.85 -11.85 7.65
C LEU A 20 23.18 -11.28 6.40
N VAL A 21 23.95 -10.75 5.46
CA VAL A 21 23.43 -10.44 4.13
C VAL A 21 23.56 -11.68 3.26
N LYS A 22 22.44 -12.15 2.71
CA LYS A 22 22.36 -13.31 1.84
C LYS A 22 21.76 -12.96 0.49
N SER A 23 22.02 -13.82 -0.50
CA SER A 23 21.46 -13.72 -1.84
C SER A 23 20.65 -14.97 -2.17
N LEU A 24 19.53 -14.79 -2.85
CA LEU A 24 18.76 -15.88 -3.45
C LEU A 24 18.52 -15.57 -4.92
N ARG A 25 18.57 -16.59 -5.77
CA ARG A 25 18.24 -16.50 -7.19
C ARG A 25 17.51 -17.75 -7.66
N GLY A 26 16.67 -17.60 -8.68
CA GLY A 26 15.97 -18.73 -9.28
C GLY A 26 15.29 -18.39 -10.59
N GLU A 27 14.67 -19.41 -11.16
CA GLU A 27 13.90 -19.37 -12.39
C GLU A 27 12.50 -19.92 -12.10
N VAL A 28 11.48 -19.25 -12.62
CA VAL A 28 10.09 -19.66 -12.52
C VAL A 28 9.83 -20.76 -13.53
N GLN A 29 9.26 -21.88 -13.08
CA GLN A 29 8.78 -22.96 -13.96
C GLN A 29 7.25 -22.92 -14.08
N SER A 30 6.57 -22.76 -12.95
CA SER A 30 5.11 -22.78 -12.81
C SER A 30 4.60 -21.51 -12.12
N SER A 31 5.14 -21.20 -10.93
CA SER A 31 4.84 -19.99 -10.17
C SER A 31 6.06 -19.51 -9.40
N LEU A 32 6.08 -18.22 -9.04
CA LEU A 32 7.14 -17.66 -8.21
C LEU A 32 7.20 -18.34 -6.84
N TRP A 33 6.05 -18.70 -6.27
CA TRP A 33 5.97 -19.34 -4.96
C TRP A 33 6.71 -20.68 -4.96
N GLU A 34 6.41 -21.56 -5.91
CA GLU A 34 7.08 -22.86 -6.05
C GLU A 34 8.58 -22.69 -6.33
N ALA A 35 8.96 -21.68 -7.13
CA ALA A 35 10.36 -21.42 -7.44
C ALA A 35 11.19 -20.95 -6.23
N MET A 36 10.54 -20.38 -5.20
CA MET A 36 11.20 -19.85 -4.00
C MET A 36 11.09 -20.75 -2.78
N ILE A 37 9.96 -21.45 -2.60
CA ILE A 37 9.60 -22.07 -1.31
C ILE A 37 10.65 -23.08 -0.81
N ASP A 38 11.17 -23.93 -1.70
CA ASP A 38 12.19 -24.94 -1.35
C ASP A 38 13.59 -24.34 -1.12
N LYS A 39 13.78 -23.06 -1.46
CA LYS A 39 15.05 -22.34 -1.33
C LYS A 39 15.07 -21.39 -0.12
N CYS A 40 13.95 -21.20 0.55
CA CYS A 40 13.83 -20.35 1.73
C CYS A 40 13.41 -21.17 2.96
N GLU A 41 13.84 -20.75 4.15
CA GLU A 41 13.48 -21.42 5.40
C GLU A 41 12.05 -21.08 5.85
N SER A 42 11.47 -20.01 5.32
CA SER A 42 10.11 -19.54 5.63
C SER A 42 9.48 -18.78 4.45
N PRO A 43 8.15 -18.88 4.25
CA PRO A 43 7.42 -18.10 3.22
C PRO A 43 7.53 -16.58 3.37
N GLU A 44 7.96 -16.08 4.54
CA GLU A 44 8.14 -14.65 4.81
C GLU A 44 9.01 -13.95 3.74
N LEU A 45 10.08 -14.60 3.27
CA LEU A 45 10.96 -14.01 2.25
C LEU A 45 10.26 -13.82 0.91
N ILE A 46 9.37 -14.74 0.54
CA ILE A 46 8.56 -14.65 -0.69
C ILE A 46 7.66 -13.42 -0.60
N MET A 47 6.99 -13.23 0.54
CA MET A 47 6.12 -12.07 0.77
C MET A 47 6.88 -10.75 0.76
N LYS A 48 8.05 -10.69 1.40
CA LYS A 48 8.90 -9.49 1.39
C LYS A 48 9.41 -9.16 -0.01
N PHE A 49 9.80 -10.18 -0.78
CA PHE A 49 10.24 -10.00 -2.17
C PHE A 49 9.11 -9.48 -3.07
N THR A 50 7.90 -10.05 -2.95
CA THR A 50 6.77 -9.60 -3.77
C THR A 50 6.31 -8.21 -3.37
N GLU A 51 6.34 -7.84 -2.08
CA GLU A 51 5.97 -6.51 -1.59
C GLU A 51 6.83 -5.39 -2.21
N VAL A 52 8.14 -5.59 -2.35
CA VAL A 52 9.05 -4.55 -2.89
C VAL A 52 8.92 -4.34 -4.40
N LEU A 53 8.24 -5.24 -5.11
CA LEU A 53 8.01 -5.21 -6.56
C LEU A 53 6.51 -5.21 -6.93
N GLU A 54 5.59 -5.23 -5.97
CA GLU A 54 4.14 -5.39 -6.17
C GLU A 54 3.52 -4.32 -7.09
N TRP A 55 4.21 -3.18 -7.20
CA TRP A 55 3.76 -2.04 -7.98
C TRP A 55 4.11 -2.15 -9.47
N GLU A 56 5.16 -2.90 -9.77
CA GLU A 56 5.71 -3.11 -11.11
C GLU A 56 5.25 -4.44 -11.73
N ILE A 57 4.87 -5.40 -10.88
CA ILE A 57 4.56 -6.78 -11.27
C ILE A 57 3.35 -7.27 -10.48
N ASP A 58 2.31 -7.71 -11.18
CA ASP A 58 1.28 -8.56 -10.59
C ASP A 58 1.75 -10.02 -10.56
N PHE A 59 2.38 -10.43 -9.46
CA PHE A 59 2.94 -11.79 -9.30
C PHE A 59 1.89 -12.92 -9.30
N LEU A 60 0.59 -12.61 -9.30
CA LEU A 60 -0.46 -13.62 -9.44
C LEU A 60 -0.73 -13.96 -10.92
N THR A 61 -0.47 -13.03 -11.84
CA THR A 61 -0.90 -13.15 -13.24
C THR A 61 0.22 -12.98 -14.25
N GLU A 62 1.30 -12.29 -13.90
CA GLU A 62 2.41 -11.99 -14.80
C GLU A 62 3.50 -13.07 -14.87
N PRO A 63 3.86 -13.82 -13.80
CA PRO A 63 4.94 -14.78 -13.87
C PRO A 63 4.74 -15.88 -14.90
N ARG A 64 5.80 -16.19 -15.64
CA ARG A 64 5.82 -17.25 -16.67
C ARG A 64 7.00 -18.17 -16.49
N ALA A 65 6.88 -19.37 -17.07
CA ALA A 65 8.00 -20.28 -17.21
C ALA A 65 9.17 -19.59 -17.93
N GLY A 66 10.37 -19.66 -17.35
CA GLY A 66 11.59 -19.03 -17.85
C GLY A 66 11.88 -17.62 -17.30
N ASP A 67 10.94 -17.00 -16.57
CA ASP A 67 11.23 -15.74 -15.87
C ASP A 67 12.22 -15.98 -14.73
N THR A 68 13.09 -15.02 -14.44
CA THR A 68 14.11 -15.17 -13.39
C THR A 68 13.97 -14.11 -12.30
N PHE A 69 14.40 -14.46 -11.09
CA PHE A 69 14.42 -13.54 -9.96
C PHE A 69 15.76 -13.59 -9.22
N ARG A 70 16.13 -12.47 -8.63
CA ARG A 70 17.31 -12.33 -7.76
C ARG A 70 16.98 -11.38 -6.62
N LEU A 71 17.49 -11.67 -5.43
CA LEU A 71 17.33 -10.79 -4.28
C LEU A 71 18.54 -10.86 -3.36
N LEU A 72 18.88 -9.73 -2.76
CA LEU A 72 19.79 -9.59 -1.62
C LEU A 72 18.95 -9.19 -0.41
N PHE A 73 19.13 -9.85 0.72
CA PHE A 73 18.31 -9.64 1.91
C PHE A 73 19.08 -9.93 3.19
N GLU A 74 18.57 -9.41 4.30
CA GLU A 74 19.09 -9.68 5.63
C GLU A 74 18.45 -10.97 6.20
N GLU A 75 19.27 -11.78 6.85
CA GLU A 75 18.85 -12.97 7.60
C GLU A 75 19.39 -12.85 9.03
N TYR A 76 18.51 -12.92 10.01
CA TYR A 76 18.87 -12.87 11.42
C TYR A 76 18.97 -14.28 11.98
N ARG A 77 20.14 -14.61 12.55
CA ARG A 77 20.41 -15.88 13.22
C ARG A 77 20.73 -15.68 14.69
N LYS A 78 20.38 -16.67 15.50
CA LYS A 78 20.81 -16.81 16.89
C LYS A 78 21.41 -18.20 17.06
N ASP A 79 22.63 -18.28 17.60
CA ASP A 79 23.33 -19.55 17.87
C ASP A 79 23.40 -20.48 16.64
N GLY A 80 23.53 -19.90 15.44
CA GLY A 80 23.57 -20.62 14.17
C GLY A 80 22.20 -20.98 13.57
N SER A 81 21.12 -20.87 14.33
CA SER A 81 19.74 -21.13 13.87
C SER A 81 19.12 -19.90 13.25
N PHE A 82 18.34 -20.10 12.18
CA PHE A 82 17.49 -19.06 11.60
C PHE A 82 16.44 -18.59 12.60
N VAL A 83 16.21 -17.27 12.63
CA VAL A 83 15.19 -16.63 13.47
C VAL A 83 14.14 -15.95 12.59
N LYS A 84 14.58 -15.08 11.68
CA LYS A 84 13.70 -14.34 10.77
C LYS A 84 14.46 -13.73 9.60
N TYR A 85 13.73 -13.31 8.58
CA TYR A 85 14.26 -12.42 7.56
C TYR A 85 14.16 -10.95 7.98
N GLY A 86 15.12 -10.14 7.53
CA GLY A 86 15.16 -8.70 7.72
C GLY A 86 14.64 -7.95 6.50
N GLU A 87 15.37 -6.91 6.11
CA GLU A 87 15.05 -6.13 4.91
C GLU A 87 15.46 -6.86 3.63
N VAL A 88 14.69 -6.67 2.57
CA VAL A 88 15.15 -6.97 1.20
C VAL A 88 15.94 -5.75 0.75
N LEU A 89 17.24 -5.92 0.52
CA LEU A 89 18.15 -4.84 0.14
C LEU A 89 18.04 -4.54 -1.35
N VAL A 90 17.94 -5.59 -2.17
CA VAL A 90 17.78 -5.51 -3.62
C VAL A 90 16.83 -6.61 -4.06
N ALA A 91 15.91 -6.30 -4.96
CA ALA A 91 15.07 -7.26 -5.66
C ALA A 91 15.12 -6.99 -7.16
N GLU A 92 15.24 -8.06 -7.95
CA GLU A 92 15.22 -8.06 -9.40
C GLU A 92 14.29 -9.16 -9.89
N TYR A 93 13.46 -8.83 -10.88
CA TYR A 93 12.68 -9.79 -11.64
C TYR A 93 12.85 -9.51 -13.13
N THR A 94 13.16 -10.55 -13.89
CA THR A 94 13.37 -10.47 -15.33
C THR A 94 12.33 -11.32 -16.05
N ALA A 95 11.50 -10.65 -16.85
CA ALA A 95 10.49 -11.26 -17.70
C ALA A 95 10.86 -11.03 -19.17
N GLY A 96 11.41 -12.05 -19.83
CA GLY A 96 12.03 -11.90 -21.16
C GLY A 96 13.15 -10.86 -21.16
N SER A 97 12.98 -9.75 -21.89
CA SER A 97 13.93 -8.63 -21.93
C SER A 97 13.64 -7.52 -20.92
N GLN A 98 12.52 -7.58 -20.20
CA GLN A 98 12.14 -6.56 -19.22
C GLN A 98 12.72 -6.89 -17.86
N ILE A 99 13.56 -5.98 -17.35
CA ILE A 99 14.15 -6.07 -16.01
C ILE A 99 13.45 -5.05 -15.12
N ARG A 100 12.93 -5.51 -13.98
CA ARG A 100 12.34 -4.68 -12.95
C ARG A 100 13.15 -4.84 -11.67
N GLN A 101 13.65 -3.73 -11.16
CA GLN A 101 14.56 -3.70 -10.02
C GLN A 101 14.05 -2.74 -8.96
N SER A 102 14.29 -3.11 -7.70
CA SER A 102 13.96 -2.35 -6.51
C SER A 102 15.12 -2.42 -5.53
N VAL A 103 15.60 -1.28 -5.07
CA VAL A 103 16.78 -1.12 -4.22
C VAL A 103 16.36 -0.35 -2.97
N LEU A 104 16.69 -0.90 -1.81
CA LEU A 104 16.47 -0.24 -0.52
C LEU A 104 17.47 0.90 -0.36
N TYR A 105 16.96 2.11 -0.11
CA TYR A 105 17.76 3.26 0.21
C TYR A 105 17.34 3.84 1.56
N LYS A 106 18.32 4.21 2.37
CA LYS A 106 18.12 4.94 3.62
C LYS A 106 18.56 6.38 3.42
N ASP A 107 17.63 7.32 3.58
CA ASP A 107 17.94 8.74 3.48
C ASP A 107 18.69 9.26 4.73
N PRO A 108 19.26 10.48 4.68
CA PRO A 108 19.97 11.07 5.81
C PRO A 108 19.12 11.24 7.08
N ASP A 109 17.80 11.40 6.94
CA ASP A 109 16.85 11.48 8.06
C ASP A 109 16.53 10.11 8.67
N GLY A 110 17.07 9.05 8.08
CA GLY A 110 16.99 7.67 8.54
C GLY A 110 15.78 6.89 8.03
N ARG A 111 14.97 7.48 7.15
CA ARG A 111 13.86 6.79 6.50
C ARG A 111 14.39 5.83 5.44
N LYS A 112 13.86 4.61 5.45
CA LYS A 112 14.14 3.59 4.44
C LYS A 112 12.97 3.48 3.47
N ASP A 113 13.26 3.35 2.18
CA ASP A 113 12.25 3.10 1.15
C ASP A 113 12.88 2.39 -0.06
N HIS A 114 12.03 1.90 -0.97
CA HIS A 114 12.45 1.17 -2.16
C HIS A 114 12.34 2.02 -3.43
N TYR A 115 13.39 1.97 -4.23
CA TYR A 115 13.54 2.77 -5.44
C TYR A 115 14.03 1.92 -6.60
N GLU A 116 13.63 2.28 -7.81
CA GLU A 116 14.31 1.84 -9.02
C GLU A 116 15.79 2.27 -8.96
N PRO A 117 16.69 1.59 -9.69
CA PRO A 117 18.09 2.01 -9.84
C PRO A 117 18.24 3.43 -10.38
N SER A 118 17.23 3.94 -11.09
CA SER A 118 17.16 5.31 -11.61
C SER A 118 16.94 6.37 -10.51
N GLY A 119 16.61 5.95 -9.28
CA GLY A 119 16.21 6.82 -8.18
C GLY A 119 14.72 7.14 -8.15
N LYS A 120 13.91 6.63 -9.09
CA LYS A 120 12.45 6.75 -9.03
C LYS A 120 11.89 5.85 -7.95
N SER A 121 10.95 6.33 -7.15
CA SER A 121 10.30 5.50 -6.14
C SER A 121 9.43 4.42 -6.79
N SER A 122 9.63 3.15 -6.40
CA SER A 122 8.87 2.00 -6.90
C SER A 122 7.46 1.93 -6.29
N ARG A 123 7.19 2.66 -5.21
CA ARG A 123 5.85 2.74 -4.60
C ARG A 123 4.96 3.66 -5.44
N LYS A 124 3.92 3.12 -6.09
CA LYS A 124 2.86 4.00 -6.62
C LYS A 124 2.26 4.74 -5.43
N ALA A 125 2.38 6.06 -5.43
CA ALA A 125 1.95 6.90 -4.32
C ALA A 125 0.45 6.75 -3.94
N PHE A 126 -0.34 6.06 -4.77
CA PHE A 126 -1.78 5.90 -4.64
C PHE A 126 -2.25 4.48 -4.95
N LEU A 127 -3.19 3.97 -4.14
CA LEU A 127 -4.05 2.84 -4.47
C LEU A 127 -4.86 3.17 -5.75
N LYS A 128 -5.09 2.17 -6.60
CA LYS A 128 -5.99 2.29 -7.78
C LYS A 128 -7.45 2.59 -7.39
N SER A 129 -7.88 2.19 -6.19
CA SER A 129 -9.21 2.50 -5.63
C SER A 129 -9.13 2.65 -4.11
N PRO A 130 -9.80 3.66 -3.52
CA PRO A 130 -9.85 3.87 -2.07
C PRO A 130 -11.00 3.13 -1.36
N LEU A 131 -11.73 2.26 -2.05
CA LEU A 131 -12.78 1.42 -1.46
C LEU A 131 -12.99 0.15 -2.27
N ASN A 132 -13.67 -0.82 -1.65
CA ASN A 132 -14.30 -1.92 -2.39
C ASN A 132 -15.63 -1.42 -2.98
N TYR A 133 -15.75 -1.41 -4.31
CA TYR A 133 -16.88 -0.81 -5.04
C TYR A 133 -17.56 -1.84 -5.95
N ARG A 134 -18.84 -1.62 -6.25
CA ARG A 134 -19.59 -2.53 -7.14
C ARG A 134 -19.35 -2.21 -8.62
N ARG A 135 -19.33 -0.91 -8.96
CA ARG A 135 -19.00 -0.41 -10.31
C ARG A 135 -18.55 1.05 -10.24
N ILE A 136 -17.80 1.48 -11.26
CA ILE A 136 -17.55 2.91 -11.50
C ILE A 136 -18.82 3.49 -12.12
N SER A 137 -19.48 4.42 -11.43
CA SER A 137 -20.69 5.08 -11.94
C SER A 137 -20.36 6.24 -12.87
N SER A 138 -19.21 6.90 -12.66
CA SER A 138 -18.73 7.97 -13.54
C SER A 138 -17.21 8.04 -13.54
N ARG A 139 -16.63 8.27 -14.72
CA ARG A 139 -15.18 8.48 -14.87
C ARG A 139 -14.85 9.97 -14.85
N PHE A 140 -13.57 10.27 -14.70
CA PHE A 140 -13.04 11.61 -14.91
C PHE A 140 -13.32 12.06 -16.35
N SER A 141 -13.83 13.27 -16.53
CA SER A 141 -14.08 13.85 -17.85
C SER A 141 -14.11 15.36 -17.80
N TYR A 142 -13.44 16.03 -18.73
CA TYR A 142 -13.55 17.48 -18.87
C TYR A 142 -14.91 17.94 -19.43
N ARG A 143 -15.76 17.02 -19.93
CA ARG A 143 -17.02 17.36 -20.61
C ARG A 143 -18.13 16.33 -20.35
N ARG A 144 -18.51 16.13 -19.08
CA ARG A 144 -19.62 15.24 -18.67
C ARG A 144 -20.96 15.96 -18.75
N PHE A 145 -21.99 15.33 -19.29
CA PHE A 145 -23.36 15.85 -19.18
C PHE A 145 -23.84 15.73 -17.72
N HIS A 146 -24.18 16.85 -17.07
CA HIS A 146 -24.60 16.86 -15.68
C HIS A 146 -26.11 16.59 -15.58
N PRO A 147 -26.55 15.47 -14.98
CA PRO A 147 -27.95 15.04 -15.03
C PRO A 147 -28.90 15.99 -14.27
N ILE A 148 -28.44 16.61 -13.18
CA ILE A 148 -29.24 17.59 -12.42
C ILE A 148 -29.35 18.93 -13.15
N PHE A 149 -28.23 19.54 -13.56
CA PHE A 149 -28.21 20.87 -14.17
C PHE A 149 -28.43 20.89 -15.68
N LYS A 150 -28.61 19.72 -16.31
CA LYS A 150 -28.85 19.51 -17.76
C LYS A 150 -27.88 20.28 -18.68
N ARG A 151 -26.61 20.39 -18.27
CA ARG A 151 -25.54 21.05 -19.05
C ARG A 151 -24.24 20.25 -18.97
N TYR A 152 -23.37 20.40 -19.96
CA TYR A 152 -22.03 19.82 -19.92
C TYR A 152 -21.16 20.55 -18.87
N GLN A 153 -20.60 19.79 -17.94
CA GLN A 153 -19.68 20.27 -16.91
C GLN A 153 -18.52 19.27 -16.74
N PRO A 154 -17.32 19.74 -16.37
CA PRO A 154 -16.24 18.86 -15.97
C PRO A 154 -16.64 18.01 -14.76
N HIS A 155 -16.28 16.74 -14.81
CA HIS A 155 -16.26 15.83 -13.70
C HIS A 155 -14.80 15.50 -13.37
N LEU A 156 -14.24 16.25 -12.42
CA LEU A 156 -12.81 16.19 -12.08
C LEU A 156 -12.51 15.14 -11.00
N GLY A 157 -13.27 14.05 -10.99
CA GLY A 157 -13.16 12.94 -10.05
C GLY A 157 -13.60 11.62 -10.68
N VAL A 158 -13.57 10.55 -9.90
CA VAL A 158 -14.11 9.24 -10.27
C VAL A 158 -15.16 8.89 -9.25
N ASP A 159 -16.37 8.58 -9.71
CA ASP A 159 -17.48 8.21 -8.84
C ASP A 159 -17.53 6.69 -8.71
N TYR A 160 -17.37 6.20 -7.48
CA TYR A 160 -17.47 4.79 -7.15
C TYR A 160 -18.83 4.50 -6.50
N ALA A 161 -19.71 3.79 -7.20
CA ALA A 161 -21.00 3.39 -6.63
C ALA A 161 -20.80 2.29 -5.59
N ALA A 162 -21.19 2.59 -4.36
CA ALA A 162 -21.10 1.68 -3.22
C ALA A 162 -22.21 2.01 -2.20
N PRO A 163 -22.70 1.02 -1.43
CA PRO A 163 -23.69 1.25 -0.38
C PRO A 163 -23.23 2.31 0.65
N VAL A 164 -24.19 3.01 1.25
CA VAL A 164 -23.90 3.89 2.41
C VAL A 164 -23.24 3.06 3.51
N GLY A 165 -22.17 3.58 4.09
CA GLY A 165 -21.44 2.90 5.15
C GLY A 165 -20.28 2.03 4.66
N THR A 166 -20.08 1.87 3.35
CA THR A 166 -18.88 1.18 2.85
C THR A 166 -17.61 1.89 3.34
N PRO A 167 -16.61 1.17 3.90
CA PRO A 167 -15.35 1.74 4.34
C PRO A 167 -14.59 2.46 3.20
N VAL A 168 -14.07 3.65 3.49
CA VAL A 168 -13.22 4.44 2.60
C VAL A 168 -11.85 4.57 3.24
N VAL A 169 -10.80 4.23 2.50
CA VAL A 169 -9.42 4.25 2.98
C VAL A 169 -8.57 5.28 2.26
N ALA A 170 -7.49 5.74 2.91
CA ALA A 170 -6.52 6.62 2.27
C ALA A 170 -5.80 5.87 1.13
N SER A 171 -5.73 6.53 -0.03
CA SER A 171 -5.06 5.97 -1.21
C SER A 171 -3.55 5.94 -1.04
N GLY A 172 -2.98 6.76 -0.16
CA GLY A 172 -1.54 6.84 0.08
C GLY A 172 -1.24 7.50 1.40
N ASP A 173 0.01 7.36 1.85
CA ASP A 173 0.51 8.01 3.06
C ASP A 173 0.41 9.54 2.92
N GLY A 174 0.02 10.24 3.98
CA GLY A 174 -0.10 11.69 3.91
C GLY A 174 -0.59 12.36 5.19
N THR A 175 -0.89 13.65 5.07
CA THR A 175 -1.47 14.47 6.14
C THR A 175 -2.80 15.02 5.71
N VAL A 176 -3.83 14.85 6.55
CA VAL A 176 -5.16 15.40 6.32
C VAL A 176 -5.08 16.93 6.33
N THR A 177 -5.34 17.56 5.19
CA THR A 177 -5.37 19.03 5.06
C THR A 177 -6.76 19.60 5.33
N PHE A 178 -7.81 18.79 5.12
CA PHE A 178 -9.19 19.18 5.38
C PHE A 178 -10.02 17.96 5.81
N ALA A 179 -10.91 18.14 6.80
CA ALA A 179 -11.94 17.18 7.17
C ALA A 179 -13.16 17.97 7.64
N GLY A 180 -14.22 18.00 6.83
CA GLY A 180 -15.39 18.85 7.12
C GLY A 180 -16.42 18.85 5.99
N ARG A 181 -17.39 19.78 6.05
CA ARG A 181 -18.37 19.98 4.97
C ARG A 181 -17.86 21.00 3.95
N LYS A 182 -17.91 20.67 2.65
CA LYS A 182 -17.44 21.54 1.55
C LYS A 182 -18.43 21.56 0.39
N ARG A 183 -19.41 22.47 0.46
CA ARG A 183 -20.39 22.75 -0.62
C ARG A 183 -20.94 21.46 -1.26
N GLY A 184 -20.81 21.32 -2.59
CA GLY A 184 -21.29 20.20 -3.37
C GLY A 184 -20.67 18.85 -3.00
N TYR A 185 -19.44 18.82 -2.48
CA TYR A 185 -18.79 17.59 -2.01
C TYR A 185 -19.40 17.03 -0.73
N GLY A 186 -20.29 17.76 -0.04
CA GLY A 186 -20.83 17.31 1.23
C GLY A 186 -19.74 17.17 2.29
N ARG A 187 -19.75 16.08 3.06
CA ARG A 187 -18.67 15.75 4.00
C ARG A 187 -17.49 15.19 3.20
N MET A 188 -16.32 15.75 3.45
CA MET A 188 -15.12 15.49 2.65
C MET A 188 -13.87 15.40 3.51
N VAL A 189 -12.93 14.56 3.08
CA VAL A 189 -11.54 14.53 3.55
C VAL A 189 -10.61 14.90 2.38
N GLU A 190 -9.64 15.77 2.62
CA GLU A 190 -8.52 16.01 1.69
C GLU A 190 -7.22 15.60 2.37
N ILE A 191 -6.38 14.86 1.66
CA ILE A 191 -5.08 14.40 2.12
C ILE A 191 -4.01 14.95 1.18
N ARG A 192 -3.00 15.62 1.75
CA ARG A 192 -1.79 15.99 1.04
C ARG A 192 -0.73 14.93 1.25
N HIS A 193 -0.15 14.49 0.16
CA HIS A 193 0.86 13.43 0.13
C HIS A 193 2.26 14.05 0.01
N SER A 194 3.28 13.29 0.44
CA SER A 194 4.67 13.77 0.47
C SER A 194 5.23 14.12 -0.92
N ASN A 195 4.66 13.53 -1.98
CA ASN A 195 5.02 13.80 -3.37
C ASN A 195 4.26 14.98 -4.00
N GLY A 196 3.59 15.82 -3.19
CA GLY A 196 2.93 17.05 -3.63
C GLY A 196 1.50 16.90 -4.16
N PHE A 197 1.04 15.67 -4.36
CA PHE A 197 -0.33 15.39 -4.79
C PHE A 197 -1.34 15.56 -3.64
N VAL A 198 -2.60 15.80 -4.00
CA VAL A 198 -3.73 15.88 -3.07
C VAL A 198 -4.82 14.92 -3.53
N THR A 199 -5.29 14.06 -2.62
CA THR A 199 -6.47 13.23 -2.83
C THR A 199 -7.66 13.78 -2.05
N SER A 200 -8.85 13.59 -2.63
CA SER A 200 -10.10 14.22 -2.21
C SER A 200 -11.19 13.16 -2.16
N TYR A 201 -11.82 12.99 -0.99
CA TYR A 201 -12.82 11.95 -0.71
C TYR A 201 -14.14 12.62 -0.36
N GLY A 202 -15.08 12.67 -1.29
CA GLY A 202 -16.33 13.40 -1.17
C GLY A 202 -17.51 12.54 -0.69
N HIS A 203 -18.66 13.21 -0.53
CA HIS A 203 -19.98 12.61 -0.33
C HIS A 203 -20.12 11.70 0.90
N LEU A 204 -19.15 11.71 1.82
CA LEU A 204 -19.06 10.79 2.94
C LEU A 204 -20.29 10.87 3.85
N SER A 205 -20.67 9.74 4.44
CA SER A 205 -21.70 9.69 5.47
C SER A 205 -21.15 10.17 6.80
N ARG A 206 -19.95 9.71 7.18
CA ARG A 206 -19.22 10.12 8.39
C ARG A 206 -17.71 9.90 8.24
N PHE A 207 -16.93 10.57 9.07
CA PHE A 207 -15.49 10.38 9.18
C PHE A 207 -15.16 9.21 10.12
N ALA A 208 -14.01 8.57 9.91
CA ALA A 208 -13.46 7.61 10.86
C ALA A 208 -12.89 8.33 12.09
N ARG A 209 -12.73 7.59 13.20
CA ARG A 209 -12.21 8.15 14.45
C ARG A 209 -10.79 8.70 14.24
N GLY A 210 -10.52 9.90 14.77
CA GLY A 210 -9.20 10.53 14.70
C GLY A 210 -8.90 11.28 13.40
N ILE A 211 -9.79 11.22 12.40
CA ILE A 211 -9.62 11.95 11.14
C ILE A 211 -10.03 13.41 11.33
N ARG A 212 -9.03 14.28 11.34
CA ARG A 212 -9.14 15.73 11.46
C ARG A 212 -7.96 16.40 10.76
N ARG A 213 -8.07 17.70 10.46
CA ARG A 213 -6.95 18.47 9.90
C ARG A 213 -5.69 18.29 10.76
N GLY A 214 -4.57 18.01 10.12
CA GLY A 214 -3.27 17.74 10.75
C GLY A 214 -3.03 16.27 11.13
N ALA A 215 -4.03 15.39 11.05
CA ALA A 215 -3.83 13.96 11.29
C ALA A 215 -2.94 13.35 10.19
N ARG A 216 -1.92 12.58 10.60
CA ARG A 216 -1.17 11.72 9.69
C ARG A 216 -1.99 10.46 9.41
N VAL A 217 -1.94 10.00 8.17
CA VAL A 217 -2.61 8.78 7.73
C VAL A 217 -1.67 7.94 6.89
N THR A 218 -1.78 6.64 7.02
CA THR A 218 -1.08 5.68 6.16
C THR A 218 -1.98 5.17 5.05
N GLN A 219 -1.40 4.67 3.97
CA GLN A 219 -2.11 3.98 2.90
C GLN A 219 -2.96 2.84 3.48
N LYS A 220 -4.16 2.63 2.93
CA LYS A 220 -5.18 1.67 3.42
C LYS A 220 -5.76 2.00 4.81
N GLN A 221 -5.33 3.07 5.47
CA GLN A 221 -5.96 3.50 6.72
C GLN A 221 -7.40 3.95 6.47
N LEU A 222 -8.33 3.49 7.32
CA LEU A 222 -9.73 3.91 7.29
C LEU A 222 -9.85 5.41 7.59
N ILE A 223 -10.45 6.16 6.66
CA ILE A 223 -10.64 7.61 6.77
C ILE A 223 -12.10 8.04 6.86
N GLY A 224 -13.03 7.20 6.42
CA GLY A 224 -14.45 7.51 6.46
C GLY A 224 -15.30 6.40 5.88
N TYR A 225 -16.54 6.76 5.58
CA TYR A 225 -17.52 5.83 5.05
C TYR A 225 -18.33 6.49 3.94
N VAL A 226 -18.62 5.73 2.89
CA VAL A 226 -19.45 6.15 1.76
C VAL A 226 -20.78 6.71 2.25
N GLY A 227 -21.27 7.74 1.57
CA GLY A 227 -22.55 8.35 1.85
C GLY A 227 -23.17 8.93 0.59
N SER A 228 -24.06 9.90 0.78
CA SER A 228 -24.68 10.67 -0.29
C SER A 228 -24.87 12.13 0.14
N SER A 229 -23.90 12.67 0.89
CA SER A 229 -23.99 14.04 1.39
C SER A 229 -23.61 15.06 0.30
N GLY A 230 -24.10 16.29 0.41
CA GLY A 230 -23.85 17.33 -0.61
C GLY A 230 -24.72 17.13 -1.86
N ALA A 231 -24.21 17.55 -3.01
CA ALA A 231 -24.90 17.43 -4.29
C ALA A 231 -24.65 16.03 -4.87
N SER A 232 -25.45 15.06 -4.45
CA SER A 232 -25.35 13.66 -4.87
C SER A 232 -26.73 13.12 -5.27
N THR A 233 -26.78 12.34 -6.36
CA THR A 233 -28.01 11.64 -6.80
C THR A 233 -28.18 10.27 -6.14
N GLY A 234 -27.18 9.77 -5.42
CA GLY A 234 -27.22 8.46 -4.76
C GLY A 234 -25.89 8.07 -4.13
N PRO A 235 -25.83 6.99 -3.34
CA PRO A 235 -24.62 6.63 -2.59
C PRO A 235 -23.39 6.37 -3.47
N HIS A 236 -22.33 7.16 -3.27
CA HIS A 236 -21.04 7.02 -3.94
C HIS A 236 -19.91 7.70 -3.15
N LEU A 237 -18.67 7.42 -3.57
CA LEU A 237 -17.47 8.15 -3.20
C LEU A 237 -16.95 8.91 -4.42
#